data_AF-A0A9R1P2M9-F1
#
_entry.id   AF-A0A9R1P2M9-F1
#
_cell.length_a   1.000
_cell.length_b   1.000
_cell.length_c   1.000
_cell.angle_alpha   90.00
_cell.angle_beta   90.00
_cell.angle_gamma   90.00
#
_symmetry.space_group_name_H-M   'P 1'
#
loop_
_entity.id
_entity.type
_entity.pdbx_description
1 polymer ?
#
loop_
_entity_poly.entity_id
_entity_poly.type
_entity_poly.pdbx_seq_one_letter_code
_entity_poly.pdbx_strand_id
1 'polypeptide(L)'
;MTQLRLQGNSFQGPIPRSLSNLIKLTSLRIGDIVNGSSSMEFVGNMTSLGELVLRNSKISDTLASVDFSKFVNLTLLDLSFNNITGQMPRSIFDLPMLSYLFLGNNSLSGSLPATKSPLLANLDFSYNHLSGSFPSWVTQKNLQLNLVANDFVIDSSNNSVLPFGLNCLQRNTPCSLGSPHSSSLAVDCGGSRTISGSDNAMYQADNANLGAASYYVGGAPIWGVSSSGRFMDPPNGSYIIYSSRQFQNTLDSGLFQTARMSPSSLRYYGIGLENGNYTVTLQFAEFDSPDPQAWKSRARRVFDIYLQGERREKNFDIRKAAGGKSFVVVKKQYVVPVVKNFLEIHLFWAGKGTCCIPTQGYYGPAISALSATPNFIPTVHYSVDNKSSSKTGVIVGVVIGVAVCLLAALAGVFVWRQKRKKILLELEELYTIVGRPNVFSYSELRSATENFDSSNLLGEGGYGSVYKCNFLAG
;
A
#
# COMPACT_ATOMS: atom_id res chain seq x y z
N MET A 1 15.46 1.46 40.47
CA MET A 1 15.16 1.84 39.07
C MET A 1 15.06 0.57 38.24
N THR A 2 13.97 0.37 37.49
CA THR A 2 13.72 -0.83 36.66
C THR A 2 13.69 -0.54 35.16
N GLN A 3 13.44 0.72 34.77
CA GLN A 3 13.49 1.15 33.38
C GLN A 3 14.40 2.36 33.23
N LEU A 4 15.23 2.37 32.19
CA LEU A 4 16.08 3.49 31.84
C LEU A 4 16.00 3.73 30.32
N ARG A 5 15.59 4.94 29.92
CA ARG A 5 15.42 5.34 28.51
C ARG A 5 16.22 6.59 28.21
N LEU A 6 17.25 6.44 27.39
CA LEU A 6 18.24 7.44 27.01
C LEU A 6 18.37 7.47 25.48
N GLN A 7 17.27 7.77 24.79
CA GLN A 7 17.19 7.82 23.33
C GLN A 7 16.92 9.24 22.85
N GLY A 8 17.39 9.58 21.64
CA GLY A 8 17.09 10.89 21.02
C GLY A 8 17.77 12.08 21.70
N ASN A 9 18.72 11.82 22.59
CA ASN A 9 19.58 12.82 23.19
C ASN A 9 20.91 12.67 22.47
N SER A 10 21.40 13.71 21.79
CA SER A 10 22.65 13.68 21.02
C SER A 10 23.89 13.58 21.92
N PHE A 11 23.92 12.51 22.72
CA PHE A 11 24.94 12.16 23.66
C PHE A 11 26.23 11.82 22.93
N GLN A 12 27.33 12.09 23.63
CA GLN A 12 28.68 11.96 23.14
C GLN A 12 29.46 11.04 24.06
N GLY A 13 30.52 10.45 23.52
CA GLY A 13 31.37 9.51 24.23
C GLY A 13 30.75 8.11 24.35
N PRO A 14 31.53 7.15 24.89
CA PRO A 14 31.09 5.77 25.05
C PRO A 14 30.02 5.65 26.13
N ILE A 15 29.21 4.58 26.05
CA ILE A 15 28.31 4.20 27.15
C ILE A 15 29.16 3.92 28.40
N PRO A 16 28.87 4.57 29.54
CA PRO A 16 29.72 4.45 30.72
C PRO A 16 29.57 3.06 31.37
N ARG A 17 30.72 2.43 31.69
CA ARG A 17 30.77 1.11 32.33
C ARG A 17 30.04 1.05 33.67
N SER A 18 29.88 2.17 34.38
CA SER A 18 29.17 2.25 35.66
C SER A 18 27.69 1.86 35.58
N LEU A 19 27.08 1.85 34.38
CA LEU A 19 25.72 1.34 34.20
C LEU A 19 25.59 -0.15 34.51
N SER A 20 26.69 -0.90 34.54
CA SER A 20 26.71 -2.31 34.96
C SER A 20 26.20 -2.53 36.39
N ASN A 21 26.25 -1.50 37.24
CA ASN A 21 25.73 -1.55 38.61
C ASN A 21 24.19 -1.59 38.68
N LEU A 22 23.49 -1.30 37.57
CA LEU A 22 22.03 -1.23 37.51
C LEU A 22 21.39 -2.60 37.24
N ILE A 23 21.81 -3.63 37.98
CA ILE A 23 21.45 -5.05 37.75
C ILE A 23 19.95 -5.36 37.87
N LYS A 24 19.17 -4.47 38.49
CA LYS A 24 17.70 -4.59 38.63
C LYS A 24 16.93 -4.02 37.44
N LEU A 25 17.60 -3.50 36.41
CA LEU A 25 16.95 -3.01 35.20
C LEU A 25 16.29 -4.18 34.44
N THR A 26 15.04 -3.95 34.04
CA THR A 26 14.26 -4.84 33.18
C THR A 26 14.13 -4.28 31.76
N SER A 27 14.26 -2.95 31.58
CA SER A 27 14.29 -2.32 30.26
C SER A 27 15.40 -1.27 30.21
N LEU A 28 16.35 -1.45 29.30
CA LEU A 28 17.41 -0.49 29.01
C LEU A 28 17.35 -0.10 27.55
N ARG A 29 17.20 1.21 27.30
CA ARG A 29 17.17 1.77 25.95
C ARG A 29 18.15 2.93 25.84
N ILE A 30 19.15 2.79 24.99
CA ILE A 30 20.15 3.82 24.69
C ILE A 30 20.26 3.92 23.16
N GLY A 31 20.38 5.12 22.61
CA GLY A 31 20.64 5.29 21.18
C GLY A 31 20.93 6.72 20.77
N ASP A 32 21.33 6.88 19.51
CA ASP A 32 21.80 8.16 18.92
C ASP A 32 23.08 8.71 19.57
N ILE A 33 24.03 7.83 19.89
CA ILE A 33 25.36 8.26 20.34
C ILE A 33 26.16 8.76 19.14
N VAL A 34 26.64 10.00 19.21
CA VAL A 34 27.19 10.70 18.05
C VAL A 34 28.65 10.31 17.77
N ASN A 35 29.45 10.09 18.81
CA ASN A 35 30.88 9.80 18.71
C ASN A 35 31.34 8.86 19.85
N GLY A 36 32.58 8.38 19.75
CA GLY A 36 33.15 7.40 20.67
C GLY A 36 32.96 5.95 20.19
N SER A 37 33.41 5.01 21.01
CA SER A 37 33.30 3.57 20.77
C SER A 37 32.82 2.91 22.05
N SER A 38 31.61 2.36 22.03
CA SER A 38 31.00 1.74 23.20
C SER A 38 31.29 0.24 23.22
N SER A 39 31.54 -0.31 24.40
CA SER A 39 31.56 -1.76 24.62
C SER A 39 30.21 -2.22 25.17
N MET A 40 29.81 -3.46 24.88
CA MET A 40 28.66 -4.15 25.49
C MET A 40 29.02 -4.88 26.78
N GLU A 41 30.28 -4.93 27.20
CA GLU A 41 30.69 -5.63 28.42
C GLU A 41 29.87 -5.23 29.66
N PHE A 42 29.47 -3.95 29.75
CA PHE A 42 28.69 -3.43 30.88
C PHE A 42 27.33 -4.14 31.08
N VAL A 43 26.77 -4.76 30.03
CA VAL A 43 25.49 -5.49 30.15
C VAL A 43 25.66 -6.89 30.75
N GLY A 44 26.87 -7.44 30.82
CA GLY A 44 27.11 -8.86 31.09
C GLY A 44 26.49 -9.44 32.37
N ASN A 45 26.25 -8.59 33.38
CA ASN A 45 25.63 -8.99 34.66
C ASN A 45 24.18 -8.47 34.82
N MET A 46 23.61 -7.80 33.81
CA MET A 46 22.26 -7.23 33.85
C MET A 46 21.19 -8.28 33.48
N THR A 47 21.21 -9.43 34.14
CA THR A 47 20.42 -10.63 33.79
C THR A 47 18.91 -10.47 34.02
N SER A 48 18.49 -9.40 34.72
CA SER A 48 17.07 -9.05 34.89
C SER A 48 16.44 -8.40 33.65
N LEU A 49 17.24 -8.09 32.62
CA LEU A 49 16.75 -7.42 31.40
C LEU A 49 15.76 -8.30 30.63
N GLY A 50 14.57 -7.73 30.41
CA GLY A 50 13.56 -8.21 29.46
C GLY A 50 13.64 -7.50 28.11
N GLU A 51 14.16 -6.26 28.08
CA GLU A 51 14.36 -5.48 26.86
C GLU A 51 15.73 -4.79 26.88
N LEU A 52 16.52 -5.01 25.82
CA LEU A 52 17.77 -4.31 25.59
C LEU A 52 17.77 -3.69 24.19
N VAL A 53 17.78 -2.36 24.13
CA VAL A 53 17.83 -1.59 22.88
C VAL A 53 19.05 -0.67 22.92
N LEU A 54 20.09 -1.00 22.16
CA LEU A 54 21.32 -0.22 22.01
C LEU A 54 21.52 0.21 20.54
N ARG A 55 20.46 0.72 19.90
CA ARG A 55 20.47 1.10 18.49
C ARG A 55 21.36 2.32 18.25
N ASN A 56 22.18 2.31 17.18
CA ASN A 56 23.03 3.45 16.82
C ASN A 56 23.81 4.01 18.03
N SER A 57 24.49 3.10 18.75
CA SER A 57 25.20 3.38 20.00
C SER A 57 26.73 3.28 19.86
N LYS A 58 27.23 3.20 18.62
CA LYS A 58 28.66 3.08 18.28
C LYS A 58 29.32 1.88 18.94
N ILE A 59 28.61 0.76 19.03
CA ILE A 59 29.15 -0.48 19.57
C ILE A 59 30.03 -1.15 18.52
N SER A 60 31.26 -1.51 18.87
CA SER A 60 32.24 -2.13 17.95
C SER A 60 32.68 -3.54 18.36
N ASP A 61 32.03 -4.11 19.37
CA ASP A 61 32.37 -5.42 19.94
C ASP A 61 31.93 -6.57 19.04
N THR A 62 32.31 -7.80 19.43
CA THR A 62 31.68 -9.03 18.94
C THR A 62 30.54 -9.42 19.88
N LEU A 63 29.53 -10.12 19.36
CA LEU A 63 28.43 -10.65 20.19
C LEU A 63 28.92 -11.70 21.20
N ALA A 64 30.07 -12.34 20.97
CA ALA A 64 30.67 -13.29 21.89
C ALA A 64 31.25 -12.64 23.16
N SER A 65 31.36 -11.31 23.22
CA SER A 65 31.79 -10.57 24.42
C SER A 65 30.80 -10.67 25.59
N VAL A 66 29.56 -11.08 25.32
CA VAL A 66 28.49 -11.21 26.32
C VAL A 66 27.98 -12.66 26.31
N ASP A 67 27.94 -13.27 27.50
CA ASP A 67 27.30 -14.56 27.68
C ASP A 67 25.76 -14.38 27.72
N PHE A 68 25.15 -14.38 26.54
CA PHE A 68 23.71 -14.20 26.40
C PHE A 68 22.89 -15.30 27.09
N SER A 69 23.46 -16.48 27.37
CA SER A 69 22.72 -17.59 28.02
C SER A 69 22.13 -17.21 29.38
N LYS A 70 22.70 -16.19 30.05
CA LYS A 70 22.24 -15.67 31.35
C LYS A 70 20.99 -14.80 31.26
N PHE A 71 20.59 -14.35 30.07
CA PHE A 71 19.49 -13.39 29.87
C PHE A 71 18.16 -14.11 29.59
N VAL A 72 17.78 -15.03 30.48
CA VAL A 72 16.63 -15.93 30.31
C VAL A 72 15.28 -15.22 30.17
N ASN A 73 15.18 -13.97 30.65
CA ASN A 73 13.97 -13.16 30.58
C ASN A 73 13.91 -12.24 29.35
N LEU A 74 14.96 -12.21 28.52
CA LEU A 74 15.07 -11.28 27.41
C LEU A 74 14.06 -11.62 26.32
N THR A 75 13.19 -10.66 25.99
CA THR A 75 12.15 -10.78 24.97
C THR A 75 12.47 -9.97 23.70
N LEU A 76 13.24 -8.90 23.85
CA LEU A 76 13.70 -8.02 22.78
C LEU A 76 15.20 -7.71 22.94
N LEU A 77 15.95 -7.98 21.87
CA LEU A 77 17.33 -7.53 21.69
C LEU A 77 17.44 -6.73 20.39
N ASP A 78 17.72 -5.43 20.51
CA ASP A 78 17.98 -4.54 19.36
C ASP A 78 19.37 -3.92 19.47
N LEU A 79 20.28 -4.40 18.62
CA LEU A 79 21.65 -3.90 18.47
C LEU A 79 21.88 -3.34 17.06
N SER A 80 20.81 -2.94 16.37
CA SER A 80 20.88 -2.46 14.99
C SER A 80 21.68 -1.16 14.87
N PHE A 81 22.24 -0.92 13.69
CA PHE A 81 23.00 0.31 13.36
C PHE A 81 24.25 0.52 14.23
N ASN A 82 24.97 -0.56 14.54
CA ASN A 82 26.26 -0.49 15.22
C ASN A 82 27.39 -0.95 14.28
N ASN A 83 28.58 -1.14 14.84
CA ASN A 83 29.78 -1.64 14.16
C ASN A 83 30.14 -3.05 14.67
N ILE A 84 29.14 -3.86 15.03
CA ILE A 84 29.34 -5.20 15.60
C ILE A 84 29.89 -6.13 14.52
N THR A 85 30.91 -6.91 14.87
CA THR A 85 31.61 -7.84 13.96
C THR A 85 31.54 -9.28 14.46
N GLY A 86 32.01 -10.21 13.61
CA GLY A 86 32.09 -11.64 13.94
C GLY A 86 30.78 -12.39 13.69
N GLN A 87 30.72 -13.62 14.18
CA GLN A 87 29.59 -14.52 14.01
C GLN A 87 28.52 -14.30 15.08
N MET A 88 27.27 -14.63 14.76
CA MET A 88 26.19 -14.64 15.74
C MET A 88 26.31 -15.87 16.65
N PRO A 89 26.44 -15.71 17.98
CA PRO A 89 26.56 -16.83 18.89
C PRO A 89 25.24 -17.59 19.01
N ARG A 90 25.33 -18.93 19.05
CA ARG A 90 24.16 -19.81 19.18
C ARG A 90 23.33 -19.52 20.43
N SER A 91 23.97 -19.08 21.51
CA SER A 91 23.31 -18.76 22.78
C SER A 91 22.20 -17.71 22.66
N ILE A 92 22.27 -16.76 21.72
CA ILE A 92 21.18 -15.80 21.47
C ILE A 92 19.96 -16.49 20.87
N PHE A 93 20.18 -17.46 19.97
CA PHE A 93 19.11 -18.17 19.27
C PHE A 93 18.43 -19.21 20.16
N ASP A 94 19.10 -19.65 21.22
CA ASP A 94 18.57 -20.62 22.19
C ASP A 94 17.83 -19.94 23.37
N LEU A 95 17.72 -18.61 23.39
CA LEU A 95 17.04 -17.91 24.48
C LEU A 95 15.55 -18.28 24.56
N PRO A 96 15.06 -18.65 25.76
CA PRO A 96 13.74 -19.25 25.90
C PRO A 96 12.61 -18.25 25.68
N MET A 97 12.84 -16.97 25.96
CA MET A 97 11.82 -15.91 25.91
C MET A 97 11.99 -14.92 24.75
N LEU A 98 13.08 -15.03 23.97
CA LEU A 98 13.41 -14.04 22.94
C LEU A 98 12.46 -14.15 21.75
N SER A 99 11.78 -13.04 21.42
CA SER A 99 10.83 -12.99 20.30
C SER A 99 11.25 -12.03 19.18
N TYR A 100 12.03 -11.01 19.53
CA TYR A 100 12.52 -9.98 18.61
C TYR A 100 14.04 -9.86 18.70
N LEU A 101 14.70 -10.08 17.57
CA LEU A 101 16.15 -9.95 17.43
C LEU A 101 16.47 -9.04 16.23
N PHE A 102 16.96 -7.83 16.51
CA PHE A 102 17.32 -6.87 15.47
C PHE A 102 18.83 -6.61 15.52
N LEU A 103 19.54 -7.12 14.52
CA LEU A 103 20.99 -6.95 14.33
C LEU A 103 21.31 -6.28 12.99
N GLY A 104 20.30 -5.68 12.35
CA GLY A 104 20.46 -5.04 11.05
C GLY A 104 21.48 -3.91 11.05
N ASN A 105 22.15 -3.69 9.91
CA ASN A 105 23.12 -2.64 9.69
C ASN A 105 24.31 -2.72 10.67
N ASN A 106 25.01 -3.85 10.63
CA ASN A 106 26.25 -4.16 11.35
C ASN A 106 27.28 -4.73 10.36
N SER A 107 28.32 -5.40 10.86
CA SER A 107 29.34 -6.10 10.06
C SER A 107 29.45 -7.58 10.46
N LEU A 108 28.32 -8.20 10.81
CA LEU A 108 28.25 -9.62 11.16
C LEU A 108 28.54 -10.50 9.96
N SER A 109 29.21 -11.63 10.18
CA SER A 109 29.59 -12.58 9.13
C SER A 109 29.29 -14.02 9.52
N GLY A 110 29.49 -14.95 8.58
CA GLY A 110 29.19 -16.37 8.77
C GLY A 110 27.75 -16.73 8.44
N SER A 111 27.34 -17.95 8.82
CA SER A 111 26.03 -18.50 8.48
C SER A 111 24.97 -18.27 9.56
N LEU A 112 23.70 -18.35 9.14
CA LEU A 112 22.59 -18.43 10.08
C LEU A 112 22.69 -19.71 10.93
N PRO A 113 22.40 -19.67 12.23
CA PRO A 113 22.38 -20.87 13.07
C PRO A 113 21.36 -21.91 12.60
N ALA A 114 21.71 -23.19 12.69
CA ALA A 114 20.87 -24.29 12.22
C ALA A 114 19.54 -24.41 12.97
N THR A 115 19.52 -24.01 14.24
CA THR A 115 18.34 -24.06 15.12
C THR A 115 18.07 -22.69 15.74
N LYS A 116 16.81 -22.46 16.12
CA LYS A 116 16.39 -21.32 16.91
C LYS A 116 15.29 -21.73 17.89
N SER A 117 15.13 -20.95 18.94
CA SER A 117 14.01 -21.02 19.87
C SER A 117 12.67 -20.88 19.12
N PRO A 118 11.62 -21.64 19.50
CA PRO A 118 10.30 -21.53 18.90
C PRO A 118 9.67 -20.13 19.02
N LEU A 119 10.00 -19.37 20.08
CA LEU A 119 9.43 -18.03 20.30
C LEU A 119 10.08 -16.95 19.44
N LEU A 120 11.26 -17.21 18.88
CA LEU A 120 12.00 -16.25 18.07
C LEU A 120 11.36 -16.14 16.68
N ALA A 121 10.54 -15.11 16.49
CA ALA A 121 9.68 -14.96 15.31
C ALA A 121 9.99 -13.71 14.47
N ASN A 122 10.74 -12.73 15.00
CA ASN A 122 11.03 -11.49 14.30
C ASN A 122 12.54 -11.25 14.28
N LEU A 123 13.18 -11.44 13.12
CA LEU A 123 14.62 -11.38 12.96
C LEU A 123 15.00 -10.42 11.85
N ASP A 124 15.68 -9.33 12.20
CA ASP A 124 16.29 -8.42 11.22
C ASP A 124 17.81 -8.58 11.22
N PHE A 125 18.33 -9.13 10.12
CA PHE A 125 19.76 -9.26 9.87
C PHE A 125 20.19 -8.51 8.61
N SER A 126 19.36 -7.58 8.13
CA SER A 126 19.65 -6.82 6.92
C SER A 126 20.97 -6.03 7.04
N TYR A 127 21.63 -5.73 5.93
CA TYR A 127 22.87 -4.94 5.89
C TYR A 127 23.97 -5.51 6.80
N ASN A 128 24.37 -6.75 6.51
CA ASN A 128 25.48 -7.46 7.15
C ASN A 128 26.31 -8.18 6.06
N HIS A 129 27.18 -9.10 6.48
CA HIS A 129 28.01 -9.96 5.63
C HIS A 129 27.69 -11.44 5.84
N LEU A 130 26.42 -11.76 6.10
CA LEU A 130 25.98 -13.14 6.31
C LEU A 130 25.95 -13.91 4.99
N SER A 131 26.29 -15.18 5.03
CA SER A 131 26.39 -16.07 3.87
C SER A 131 26.10 -17.52 4.24
N GLY A 132 26.28 -18.46 3.31
CA GLY A 132 26.02 -19.88 3.53
C GLY A 132 24.58 -20.30 3.20
N SER A 133 24.18 -21.47 3.67
CA SER A 133 22.87 -22.07 3.38
C SER A 133 21.76 -21.56 4.32
N PHE A 134 20.52 -21.63 3.84
CA PHE A 134 19.36 -21.29 4.63
C PHE A 134 18.93 -22.47 5.52
N PRO A 135 18.83 -22.29 6.84
CA PRO A 135 18.32 -23.33 7.73
C PRO A 135 16.81 -23.52 7.53
N SER A 136 16.29 -24.70 7.86
CA SER A 136 14.88 -25.05 7.62
C SER A 136 13.88 -24.11 8.29
N TRP A 137 14.28 -23.41 9.34
CA TRP A 137 13.39 -22.51 10.05
C TRP A 137 13.05 -21.22 9.28
N VAL A 138 13.80 -20.84 8.22
CA VAL A 138 13.50 -19.61 7.46
C VAL A 138 12.16 -19.65 6.73
N THR A 139 11.60 -20.85 6.53
CA THR A 139 10.30 -21.08 5.89
C THR A 139 9.15 -21.25 6.87
N GLN A 140 9.41 -21.12 8.17
CA GLN A 140 8.39 -21.28 9.20
C GLN A 140 7.27 -20.25 9.02
N LYS A 141 6.03 -20.71 9.20
CA LYS A 141 4.86 -19.82 9.20
C LYS A 141 4.98 -18.79 10.32
N ASN A 142 4.47 -17.59 10.07
CA ASN A 142 4.48 -16.45 11.00
C ASN A 142 5.89 -15.93 11.37
N LEU A 143 6.93 -16.32 10.63
CA LEU A 143 8.26 -15.75 10.74
C LEU A 143 8.35 -14.43 9.97
N GLN A 144 8.83 -13.38 10.63
CA GLN A 144 9.25 -12.14 10.01
C GLN A 144 10.77 -12.12 9.95
N LEU A 145 11.31 -12.21 8.74
CA LEU A 145 12.74 -12.33 8.49
C LEU A 145 13.19 -11.30 7.45
N ASN A 146 14.19 -10.49 7.81
CA ASN A 146 14.80 -9.54 6.90
C ASN A 146 16.29 -9.86 6.68
N LEU A 147 16.63 -10.21 5.44
CA LEU A 147 17.98 -10.62 5.02
C LEU A 147 18.55 -9.72 3.91
N VAL A 148 17.92 -8.57 3.65
CA VAL A 148 18.35 -7.63 2.62
C VAL A 148 19.81 -7.21 2.81
N ALA A 149 20.56 -7.04 1.73
CA ALA A 149 21.95 -6.58 1.70
C ALA A 149 22.90 -7.47 2.53
N ASN A 150 22.87 -8.78 2.27
CA ASN A 150 23.84 -9.76 2.75
C ASN A 150 24.58 -10.41 1.56
N ASP A 151 25.43 -11.40 1.86
CA ASP A 151 26.28 -12.10 0.90
C ASP A 151 25.77 -13.53 0.61
N PHE A 152 24.45 -13.75 0.67
CA PHE A 152 23.85 -15.05 0.33
C PHE A 152 23.84 -15.29 -1.18
N VAL A 153 24.21 -16.50 -1.59
CA VAL A 153 24.08 -16.95 -2.97
C VAL A 153 22.70 -17.58 -3.15
N ILE A 154 21.83 -16.90 -3.90
CA ILE A 154 20.46 -17.34 -4.16
C ILE A 154 20.34 -17.74 -5.63
N ASP A 155 20.35 -19.06 -5.88
CA ASP A 155 20.14 -19.66 -7.19
C ASP A 155 18.75 -20.31 -7.28
N SER A 156 18.45 -20.97 -8.41
CA SER A 156 17.17 -21.63 -8.65
C SER A 156 16.83 -22.73 -7.63
N SER A 157 17.82 -23.31 -6.94
CA SER A 157 17.61 -24.37 -5.96
C SER A 157 17.03 -23.86 -4.64
N ASN A 158 17.37 -22.62 -4.27
CA ASN A 158 16.96 -21.99 -3.01
C ASN A 158 15.99 -20.81 -3.17
N ASN A 159 15.70 -20.37 -4.40
CA ASN A 159 14.83 -19.22 -4.66
C ASN A 159 13.36 -19.44 -4.20
N SER A 160 12.92 -20.70 -4.07
CA SER A 160 11.57 -21.05 -3.59
C SER A 160 11.42 -20.97 -2.07
N VAL A 161 12.53 -20.88 -1.33
CA VAL A 161 12.56 -20.95 0.14
C VAL A 161 12.19 -19.61 0.77
N LEU A 162 12.44 -18.49 0.10
CA LEU A 162 12.29 -17.14 0.66
C LEU A 162 11.28 -16.30 -0.11
N PRO A 163 10.71 -15.24 0.50
CA PRO A 163 9.86 -14.29 -0.21
C PRO A 163 10.54 -13.76 -1.47
N PHE A 164 9.74 -13.65 -2.53
CA PHE A 164 10.18 -13.24 -3.88
C PHE A 164 11.08 -11.99 -3.86
N GLY A 165 12.09 -12.00 -4.73
CA GLY A 165 12.94 -10.85 -5.01
C GLY A 165 14.11 -10.64 -4.05
N LEU A 166 14.33 -11.50 -3.05
CA LEU A 166 15.50 -11.38 -2.17
C LEU A 166 16.83 -11.45 -2.93
N ASN A 167 16.90 -12.25 -4.00
CA ASN A 167 18.04 -12.32 -4.89
C ASN A 167 18.40 -10.94 -5.47
N CYS A 168 17.41 -10.08 -5.74
CA CYS A 168 17.64 -8.71 -6.19
C CYS A 168 18.10 -7.76 -5.07
N LEU A 169 17.84 -8.11 -3.82
CA LEU A 169 18.14 -7.29 -2.66
C LEU A 169 19.40 -7.76 -1.90
N GLN A 170 20.13 -8.77 -2.40
CA GLN A 170 21.45 -9.12 -1.85
C GLN A 170 22.50 -8.08 -2.23
N ARG A 171 23.63 -8.08 -1.51
CA ARG A 171 24.74 -7.15 -1.77
C ARG A 171 25.19 -7.27 -3.23
N ASN A 172 25.55 -6.13 -3.82
CA ASN A 172 25.87 -5.98 -5.25
C ASN A 172 24.71 -6.20 -6.24
N THR A 173 23.48 -6.43 -5.78
CA THR A 173 22.26 -6.40 -6.62
C THR A 173 22.32 -7.35 -7.84
N PRO A 174 22.49 -8.67 -7.65
CA PRO A 174 22.89 -9.57 -8.74
C PRO A 174 21.84 -9.76 -9.86
N CYS A 175 20.57 -9.45 -9.65
CA CYS A 175 19.50 -9.85 -10.57
C CYS A 175 19.34 -8.98 -11.83
N SER A 176 19.94 -7.78 -11.88
CA SER A 176 19.78 -6.85 -13.02
C SER A 176 21.06 -6.08 -13.37
N LEU A 177 22.22 -6.58 -12.92
CA LEU A 177 23.51 -5.98 -13.26
C LEU A 177 23.74 -6.00 -14.77
N GLY A 178 23.83 -4.82 -15.38
CA GLY A 178 24.13 -4.66 -16.80
C GLY A 178 22.95 -4.83 -17.75
N SER A 179 21.76 -5.14 -17.23
CA SER A 179 20.53 -5.33 -18.03
C SER A 179 19.37 -4.55 -17.41
N PRO A 180 19.36 -3.20 -17.52
CA PRO A 180 18.25 -2.40 -17.03
C PRO A 180 16.96 -2.71 -17.77
N HIS A 181 15.85 -2.71 -17.04
CA HIS A 181 14.51 -2.94 -17.59
C HIS A 181 13.51 -1.85 -17.18
N SER A 182 13.96 -0.85 -16.41
CA SER A 182 13.19 0.35 -16.13
C SER A 182 14.07 1.60 -16.21
N SER A 183 13.45 2.71 -16.56
CA SER A 183 14.08 4.04 -16.61
C SER A 183 13.47 5.01 -15.60
N SER A 184 12.44 4.60 -14.86
CA SER A 184 11.84 5.42 -13.82
C SER A 184 11.17 4.54 -12.76
N LEU A 185 10.85 5.15 -11.62
CA LEU A 185 10.10 4.51 -10.55
C LEU A 185 9.16 5.53 -9.91
N ALA A 186 7.97 5.10 -9.53
CA ALA A 186 7.08 5.83 -8.66
C ALA A 186 6.29 4.86 -7.77
N VAL A 187 6.19 5.16 -6.48
CA VAL A 187 5.56 4.29 -5.47
C VAL A 187 4.63 5.10 -4.57
N ASP A 188 3.40 4.63 -4.43
CA ASP A 188 2.39 5.10 -3.48
C ASP A 188 2.55 4.34 -2.15
N CYS A 189 3.27 4.96 -1.21
CA CYS A 189 3.78 4.31 0.00
C CYS A 189 2.65 4.02 0.99
N GLY A 190 2.33 2.74 1.17
CA GLY A 190 1.20 2.30 1.98
C GLY A 190 -0.14 2.27 1.23
N GLY A 191 -0.16 2.67 -0.04
CA GLY A 191 -1.35 2.71 -0.87
C GLY A 191 -1.71 1.35 -1.47
N SER A 192 -3.00 1.12 -1.71
CA SER A 192 -3.51 -0.16 -2.22
C SER A 192 -3.83 -0.19 -3.71
N ARG A 193 -3.58 0.91 -4.42
CA ARG A 193 -3.91 1.06 -5.84
C ARG A 193 -2.84 1.86 -6.56
N THR A 194 -2.70 1.60 -7.84
CA THR A 194 -1.86 2.44 -8.70
C THR A 194 -2.55 3.79 -8.93
N ILE A 195 -1.83 4.89 -8.75
CA ILE A 195 -2.33 6.26 -8.91
C ILE A 195 -1.54 6.96 -10.02
N SER A 196 -2.24 7.60 -10.94
CA SER A 196 -1.61 8.51 -11.90
C SER A 196 -1.45 9.88 -11.25
N GLY A 197 -0.21 10.36 -11.15
CA GLY A 197 0.09 11.68 -10.59
C GLY A 197 0.04 12.78 -11.64
N SER A 198 -0.11 14.03 -11.18
CA SER A 198 -0.04 15.24 -12.02
C SER A 198 1.31 15.43 -12.74
N ASP A 199 2.35 14.70 -12.32
CA ASP A 199 3.67 14.61 -12.93
C ASP A 199 3.75 13.57 -14.07
N ASN A 200 2.60 13.00 -14.48
CA ASN A 200 2.48 11.88 -15.42
C ASN A 200 3.14 10.57 -14.96
N ALA A 201 3.61 10.49 -13.71
CA ALA A 201 4.15 9.26 -13.16
C ALA A 201 3.01 8.32 -12.73
N MET A 202 3.23 7.02 -12.93
CA MET A 202 2.32 5.97 -12.48
C MET A 202 2.85 5.40 -11.15
N TYR A 203 2.32 5.90 -10.04
CA TYR A 203 2.69 5.49 -8.69
C TYR A 203 2.13 4.10 -8.40
N GLN A 204 3.00 3.13 -8.19
CA GLN A 204 2.62 1.75 -7.93
C GLN A 204 2.25 1.54 -6.47
N ALA A 205 1.24 0.71 -6.24
CA ALA A 205 0.76 0.40 -4.91
C ALA A 205 1.84 -0.28 -4.05
N ASP A 206 2.07 0.25 -2.85
CA ASP A 206 2.81 -0.43 -1.79
C ASP A 206 1.86 -0.82 -0.65
N ASN A 207 1.11 -1.89 -0.87
CA ASN A 207 0.21 -2.51 0.12
C ASN A 207 0.82 -3.72 0.81
N ALA A 208 2.15 -3.87 0.74
CA ALA A 208 2.84 -4.98 1.37
C ALA A 208 2.58 -4.99 2.89
N ASN A 209 2.23 -6.17 3.40
CA ASN A 209 2.07 -6.40 4.83
C ASN A 209 3.44 -6.55 5.50
N LEU A 210 4.12 -5.42 5.73
CA LEU A 210 5.41 -5.37 6.40
C LEU A 210 5.21 -5.33 7.92
N GLY A 211 5.99 -6.14 8.63
CA GLY A 211 6.05 -6.09 10.08
C GLY A 211 7.36 -5.51 10.61
N ALA A 212 7.79 -6.04 11.75
CA ALA A 212 8.94 -5.59 12.51
C ALA A 212 10.30 -5.98 11.90
N ALA A 213 10.31 -6.99 11.04
CA ALA A 213 11.49 -7.37 10.27
C ALA A 213 11.03 -7.95 8.93
N SER A 214 10.92 -7.11 7.91
CA SER A 214 10.32 -7.54 6.65
C SER A 214 10.91 -6.80 5.45
N TYR A 215 10.82 -7.46 4.30
CA TYR A 215 11.01 -6.84 3.01
C TYR A 215 9.93 -7.31 2.04
N TYR A 216 9.75 -6.57 0.97
CA TYR A 216 8.88 -6.91 -0.14
C TYR A 216 9.50 -6.39 -1.42
N VAL A 217 9.32 -7.15 -2.51
CA VAL A 217 9.70 -6.74 -3.87
C VAL A 217 8.45 -6.78 -4.73
N GLY A 218 8.13 -5.64 -5.34
CA GLY A 218 6.93 -5.43 -6.13
C GLY A 218 7.20 -5.40 -7.63
N GLY A 219 6.15 -5.68 -8.40
CA GLY A 219 6.16 -5.64 -9.87
C GLY A 219 7.01 -6.75 -10.50
N ALA A 220 7.66 -6.43 -11.62
CA ALA A 220 8.67 -7.27 -12.27
C ALA A 220 10.07 -6.79 -11.83
N PRO A 221 10.56 -7.34 -10.72
CA PRO A 221 11.25 -6.62 -9.63
C PRO A 221 11.84 -5.24 -9.99
N ILE A 222 10.99 -4.21 -10.03
CA ILE A 222 11.39 -2.83 -10.33
C ILE A 222 11.58 -1.98 -9.08
N TRP A 223 10.94 -2.38 -7.97
CA TRP A 223 11.13 -1.74 -6.68
C TRP A 223 10.98 -2.72 -5.54
N GLY A 224 11.54 -2.34 -4.41
CA GLY A 224 11.36 -3.04 -3.16
C GLY A 224 11.26 -2.10 -1.99
N VAL A 225 10.83 -2.64 -0.86
CA VAL A 225 10.74 -1.93 0.42
C VAL A 225 11.20 -2.85 1.53
N SER A 226 11.84 -2.30 2.54
CA SER A 226 12.23 -3.01 3.76
C SER A 226 11.94 -2.14 4.98
N SER A 227 11.42 -2.78 6.04
CA SER A 227 11.11 -2.13 7.31
C SER A 227 11.71 -2.93 8.45
N SER A 228 12.24 -2.23 9.45
CA SER A 228 12.75 -2.85 10.67
C SER A 228 12.34 -2.14 11.97
N GLY A 229 12.37 -2.92 13.05
CA GLY A 229 12.10 -2.50 14.41
C GLY A 229 10.66 -2.77 14.85
N ARG A 230 10.40 -2.61 16.15
CA ARG A 230 9.08 -2.80 16.76
C ARG A 230 8.59 -1.52 17.42
N PHE A 231 7.32 -1.18 17.23
CA PHE A 231 6.65 -0.18 18.06
C PHE A 231 6.45 -0.75 19.47
N MET A 232 7.01 -0.10 20.49
CA MET A 232 7.21 -0.75 21.78
C MET A 232 5.92 -0.99 22.59
N ASP A 233 4.88 -0.20 22.34
CA ASP A 233 3.79 -0.03 23.31
C ASP A 233 2.37 -0.30 22.79
N PRO A 234 2.00 -0.05 21.52
CA PRO A 234 0.72 -0.54 20.99
C PRO A 234 0.89 -1.99 20.49
N PRO A 235 0.06 -2.95 20.94
CA PRO A 235 0.14 -4.37 20.53
C PRO A 235 0.00 -4.58 19.01
N ASN A 236 -0.71 -3.67 18.32
CA ASN A 236 -0.99 -3.69 16.89
C ASN A 236 -0.53 -2.38 16.23
N GLY A 237 0.71 -1.97 16.46
CA GLY A 237 1.27 -0.79 15.81
C GLY A 237 1.18 -0.92 14.28
N SER A 238 0.39 -0.05 13.65
CA SER A 238 0.26 -0.04 12.19
C SER A 238 1.52 0.54 11.55
N TYR A 239 2.02 -0.11 10.51
CA TYR A 239 3.11 0.40 9.67
C TYR A 239 2.59 1.28 8.53
N ILE A 240 1.28 1.55 8.50
CA ILE A 240 0.63 2.45 7.54
C ILE A 240 -0.34 3.35 8.30
N ILE A 241 -0.25 4.65 8.10
CA ILE A 241 -1.26 5.62 8.56
C ILE A 241 -2.16 6.02 7.40
N TYR A 242 -3.41 6.31 7.72
CA TYR A 242 -4.43 6.68 6.74
C TYR A 242 -5.20 7.92 7.16
N SER A 243 -5.53 8.78 6.20
CA SER A 243 -6.52 9.83 6.38
C SER A 243 -7.31 10.08 5.10
N SER A 244 -8.63 10.29 5.25
CA SER A 244 -9.52 10.67 4.16
C SER A 244 -9.61 12.19 3.93
N ARG A 245 -8.89 13.00 4.71
CA ARG A 245 -8.91 14.46 4.58
C ARG A 245 -8.20 14.92 3.31
N GLN A 246 -8.54 16.14 2.88
CA GLN A 246 -7.86 16.81 1.79
C GLN A 246 -6.50 17.34 2.25
N PHE A 247 -5.51 17.21 1.36
CA PHE A 247 -4.15 17.70 1.58
C PHE A 247 -3.91 19.00 0.81
N GLN A 248 -3.29 19.97 1.47
CA GLN A 248 -2.93 21.26 0.89
C GLN A 248 -1.58 21.17 0.16
N ASN A 249 -1.32 22.13 -0.75
CA ASN A 249 -0.11 22.20 -1.58
C ASN A 249 0.10 20.99 -2.51
N THR A 250 -0.97 20.36 -2.96
CA THR A 250 -0.93 19.29 -3.94
C THR A 250 -2.19 19.24 -4.79
N LEU A 251 -2.05 18.80 -6.05
CA LEU A 251 -3.18 18.39 -6.90
C LEU A 251 -3.50 16.89 -6.73
N ASP A 252 -2.56 16.14 -6.15
CA ASP A 252 -2.59 14.68 -6.06
C ASP A 252 -2.96 14.23 -4.64
N SER A 253 -4.05 14.75 -4.08
CA SER A 253 -4.41 14.45 -2.68
C SER A 253 -4.59 12.94 -2.41
N GLY A 254 -4.84 12.13 -3.44
CA GLY A 254 -4.92 10.68 -3.34
C GLY A 254 -3.61 10.01 -2.86
N LEU A 255 -2.44 10.52 -3.27
CA LEU A 255 -1.13 9.98 -2.88
C LEU A 255 -0.81 10.18 -1.39
N PHE A 256 -1.51 11.11 -0.74
CA PHE A 256 -1.25 11.47 0.66
C PHE A 256 -2.28 10.88 1.63
N GLN A 257 -3.27 10.15 1.11
CA GLN A 257 -4.24 9.45 1.95
C GLN A 257 -3.58 8.37 2.80
N THR A 258 -2.45 7.84 2.37
CA THR A 258 -1.63 6.86 3.10
C THR A 258 -0.21 7.37 3.31
N ALA A 259 0.43 6.86 4.36
CA ALA A 259 1.88 6.94 4.49
C ALA A 259 2.41 5.68 5.18
N ARG A 260 3.49 5.11 4.64
CA ARG A 260 4.20 4.01 5.28
C ARG A 260 5.12 4.54 6.37
N MET A 261 5.13 3.86 7.51
CA MET A 261 5.95 4.14 8.68
C MET A 261 6.85 2.97 9.05
N SER A 262 7.88 3.27 9.85
CA SER A 262 8.70 2.25 10.51
C SER A 262 9.21 2.76 11.85
N PRO A 263 9.32 1.93 12.90
CA PRO A 263 9.89 2.31 14.20
C PRO A 263 11.42 2.42 14.21
N SER A 264 12.12 2.07 13.12
CA SER A 264 13.58 2.17 13.05
C SER A 264 14.04 2.64 11.69
N SER A 265 13.88 1.80 10.68
CA SER A 265 14.46 2.02 9.36
C SER A 265 13.44 1.59 8.33
N LEU A 266 13.13 2.53 7.44
CA LEU A 266 12.32 2.31 6.27
C LEU A 266 13.19 2.55 5.04
N ARG A 267 13.36 1.52 4.22
CA ARG A 267 14.17 1.58 3.01
C ARG A 267 13.32 1.28 1.80
N TYR A 268 13.51 2.05 0.74
CA TYR A 268 12.96 1.77 -0.58
C TYR A 268 14.09 1.58 -1.58
N TYR A 269 13.84 0.69 -2.54
CA TYR A 269 14.81 0.29 -3.54
C TYR A 269 14.22 0.52 -4.92
N GLY A 270 14.97 1.14 -5.81
CA GLY A 270 14.77 1.02 -7.25
C GLY A 270 15.67 -0.07 -7.78
N ILE A 271 15.10 -1.03 -8.49
CA ILE A 271 15.78 -2.25 -8.95
C ILE A 271 15.74 -2.27 -10.48
N GLY A 272 16.87 -2.58 -11.11
CA GLY A 272 16.95 -2.66 -12.58
C GLY A 272 16.78 -1.33 -13.30
N LEU A 273 17.05 -0.22 -12.61
CA LEU A 273 17.04 1.12 -13.20
C LEU A 273 18.23 1.31 -14.15
N GLU A 274 18.05 2.01 -15.26
CA GLU A 274 19.16 2.42 -16.13
C GLU A 274 20.17 3.27 -15.35
N ASN A 275 21.47 3.07 -15.54
CA ASN A 275 22.50 3.84 -14.83
C ASN A 275 22.52 5.29 -15.34
N GLY A 276 22.59 6.24 -14.42
CA GLY A 276 22.59 7.66 -14.76
C GLY A 276 22.16 8.52 -13.58
N ASN A 277 22.04 9.83 -13.81
CA ASN A 277 21.56 10.74 -12.78
C ASN A 277 20.03 10.78 -12.77
N TYR A 278 19.44 10.63 -11.59
CA TYR A 278 18.00 10.69 -11.39
C TYR A 278 17.64 11.84 -10.46
N THR A 279 16.54 12.51 -10.76
CA THR A 279 15.83 13.34 -9.79
C THR A 279 14.93 12.44 -8.95
N VAL A 280 15.32 12.23 -7.70
CA VAL A 280 14.54 11.52 -6.69
C VAL A 280 13.68 12.53 -5.93
N THR A 281 12.36 12.35 -6.02
CA THR A 281 11.36 13.15 -5.30
C THR A 281 10.79 12.33 -4.16
N LEU A 282 10.96 12.81 -2.93
CA LEU A 282 10.35 12.25 -1.72
C LEU A 282 9.19 13.14 -1.28
N GLN A 283 8.02 12.55 -1.05
CA GLN A 283 6.79 13.27 -0.75
C GLN A 283 6.22 12.86 0.61
N PHE A 284 6.02 13.86 1.46
CA PHE A 284 5.66 13.67 2.85
C PHE A 284 4.42 14.50 3.20
N ALA A 285 3.63 14.01 4.15
CA ALA A 285 2.66 14.82 4.88
C ALA A 285 2.56 14.28 6.32
N GLU A 286 2.43 15.18 7.29
CA GLU A 286 2.12 14.81 8.67
C GLU A 286 0.63 15.06 8.92
N PHE A 287 -0.08 14.06 9.42
CA PHE A 287 -1.55 14.10 9.51
C PHE A 287 -2.14 13.28 10.66
N ASP A 288 -1.33 12.60 11.45
CA ASP A 288 -1.85 11.86 12.62
C ASP A 288 -1.93 12.74 13.87
N SER A 289 -1.36 13.95 13.83
CA SER A 289 -1.56 15.00 14.83
C SER A 289 -2.31 16.21 14.23
N PRO A 290 -3.64 16.09 14.04
CA PRO A 290 -4.42 17.04 13.24
C PRO A 290 -4.84 18.32 13.96
N ASP A 291 -4.82 18.34 15.30
CA ASP A 291 -5.43 19.41 16.10
C ASP A 291 -4.38 20.42 16.60
N PRO A 292 -4.42 21.69 16.14
CA PRO A 292 -3.50 22.72 16.60
C PRO A 292 -3.74 23.20 18.04
N GLN A 293 -4.93 22.99 18.63
CA GLN A 293 -5.27 23.48 19.98
C GLN A 293 -5.04 22.43 21.09
N ALA A 294 -4.79 21.16 20.74
CA ALA A 294 -4.50 20.12 21.72
C ALA A 294 -2.99 20.01 22.02
N TRP A 295 -2.62 19.53 23.22
CA TRP A 295 -1.23 19.14 23.56
C TRP A 295 -0.62 18.15 22.56
N LYS A 296 -1.47 17.37 21.86
CA LYS A 296 -1.13 16.48 20.74
C LYS A 296 -0.40 17.22 19.62
N SER A 297 -0.67 18.52 19.44
CA SER A 297 0.00 19.40 18.48
C SER A 297 1.49 19.60 18.75
N ARG A 298 2.03 19.14 19.89
CA ARG A 298 3.46 19.16 20.18
C ARG A 298 4.20 17.90 19.71
N ALA A 299 3.49 16.93 19.14
CA ALA A 299 4.09 15.74 18.55
C ALA A 299 5.13 16.12 17.48
N ARG A 300 6.29 15.47 17.51
CA ARG A 300 7.37 15.68 16.55
C ARG A 300 7.85 14.35 16.02
N ARG A 301 7.71 14.15 14.71
CA ARG A 301 8.30 13.04 13.99
C ARG A 301 9.62 13.50 13.37
N VAL A 302 10.73 12.96 13.85
CA VAL A 302 12.07 13.43 13.48
C VAL A 302 12.93 12.26 13.04
N PHE A 303 13.39 12.25 11.80
CA PHE A 303 14.22 11.18 11.23
C PHE A 303 15.26 11.71 10.25
N ASP A 304 16.27 10.93 9.94
CA ASP A 304 17.28 11.27 8.94
C ASP A 304 16.89 10.72 7.57
N ILE A 305 17.30 11.39 6.49
CA ILE A 305 17.10 10.96 5.10
C ILE A 305 18.46 10.68 4.48
N TYR A 306 18.62 9.47 3.94
CA TYR A 306 19.79 9.04 3.20
C TYR A 306 19.39 8.62 1.78
N LEU A 307 20.23 8.96 0.81
CA LEU A 307 20.12 8.49 -0.57
C LEU A 307 21.47 7.93 -0.99
N GLN A 308 21.50 6.70 -1.53
CA GLN A 308 22.74 6.00 -1.88
C GLN A 308 23.74 5.94 -0.70
N GLY A 309 23.24 5.81 0.54
CA GLY A 309 24.07 5.80 1.74
C GLY A 309 24.57 7.17 2.22
N GLU A 310 24.39 8.25 1.45
CA GLU A 310 24.75 9.60 1.86
C GLU A 310 23.61 10.30 2.61
N ARG A 311 23.89 10.89 3.78
CA ARG A 311 22.89 11.66 4.52
C ARG A 311 22.58 12.98 3.82
N ARG A 312 21.36 13.14 3.34
CA ARG A 312 20.85 14.37 2.71
C ARG A 312 20.20 15.31 3.72
N GLU A 313 19.47 14.78 4.68
CA GLU A 313 18.83 15.56 5.74
C GLU A 313 19.09 14.92 7.10
N LYS A 314 19.45 15.75 8.09
CA LYS A 314 19.62 15.32 9.48
C LYS A 314 18.48 15.90 10.31
N ASN A 315 17.83 15.07 11.12
CA ASN A 315 16.69 15.46 11.96
C ASN A 315 15.55 16.12 11.16
N PHE A 316 15.23 15.59 9.98
CA PHE A 316 14.11 16.05 9.17
C PHE A 316 12.79 15.89 9.95
N ASP A 317 12.01 16.96 9.98
CA ASP A 317 10.74 17.06 10.69
C ASP A 317 9.68 17.53 9.69
N ILE A 318 8.79 16.61 9.29
CA ILE A 318 7.81 16.83 8.22
C ILE A 318 6.94 18.04 8.53
N ARG A 319 6.43 18.12 9.77
CA ARG A 319 5.54 19.21 10.18
C ARG A 319 6.27 20.53 10.27
N LYS A 320 7.52 20.54 10.74
CA LYS A 320 8.35 21.75 10.71
C LYS A 320 8.56 22.24 9.28
N ALA A 321 8.84 21.32 8.34
CA ALA A 321 9.00 21.66 6.92
C ALA A 321 7.70 22.16 6.27
N ALA A 322 6.54 21.75 6.80
CA ALA A 322 5.21 22.23 6.40
C ALA A 322 4.79 23.57 7.07
N GLY A 323 5.71 24.27 7.76
CA GLY A 323 5.39 25.52 8.46
C GLY A 323 4.54 25.30 9.72
N GLY A 324 4.66 24.15 10.37
CA GLY A 324 3.94 23.80 11.60
C GLY A 324 2.53 23.24 11.39
N LYS A 325 2.10 23.05 10.13
CA LYS A 325 0.74 22.61 9.76
C LYS A 325 0.69 21.12 9.45
N SER A 326 -0.43 20.50 9.81
CA SER A 326 -0.78 19.13 9.41
C SER A 326 -1.57 19.15 8.10
N PHE A 327 -1.62 18.04 7.38
CA PHE A 327 -2.27 17.92 6.05
C PHE A 327 -1.69 18.85 4.97
N VAL A 328 -0.44 19.27 5.13
CA VAL A 328 0.28 20.07 4.13
C VAL A 328 1.39 19.22 3.55
N VAL A 329 1.44 19.12 2.23
CA VAL A 329 2.44 18.34 1.52
C VAL A 329 3.80 19.03 1.54
N VAL A 330 4.83 18.23 1.79
CA VAL A 330 6.25 18.62 1.71
C VAL A 330 6.93 17.73 0.67
N LYS A 331 7.51 18.35 -0.36
CA LYS A 331 8.31 17.66 -1.37
C LYS A 331 9.78 17.96 -1.17
N LYS A 332 10.63 16.93 -1.28
CA LYS A 332 12.10 17.05 -1.25
C LYS A 332 12.67 16.41 -2.50
N GLN A 333 13.50 17.15 -3.23
CA GLN A 333 14.09 16.69 -4.48
C GLN A 333 15.60 16.67 -4.37
N TYR A 334 16.19 15.58 -4.88
CA TYR A 334 17.63 15.38 -4.87
C TYR A 334 18.06 14.76 -6.19
N VAL A 335 19.17 15.22 -6.74
CA VAL A 335 19.82 14.55 -7.87
C VAL A 335 20.80 13.53 -7.31
N VAL A 336 20.65 12.27 -7.70
CA VAL A 336 21.51 11.17 -7.25
C VAL A 336 21.91 10.27 -8.40
N PRO A 337 23.16 9.75 -8.40
CA PRO A 337 23.60 8.79 -9.39
C PRO A 337 23.04 7.40 -9.04
N VAL A 338 22.39 6.78 -10.01
CA VAL A 338 22.07 5.34 -9.99
C VAL A 338 23.24 4.61 -10.63
N VAL A 339 23.83 3.71 -9.86
CA VAL A 339 24.95 2.86 -10.26
C VAL A 339 24.58 1.40 -10.01
N LYS A 340 25.13 0.48 -10.82
CA LYS A 340 24.81 -0.96 -10.73
C LYS A 340 23.30 -1.25 -10.81
N ASN A 341 22.58 -0.41 -11.53
CA ASN A 341 21.14 -0.51 -11.75
C ASN A 341 20.30 -0.51 -10.46
N PHE A 342 20.80 0.14 -9.41
CA PHE A 342 20.19 0.13 -8.08
C PHE A 342 20.11 1.52 -7.48
N LEU A 343 18.93 1.86 -6.96
CA LEU A 343 18.68 3.06 -6.18
C LEU A 343 18.32 2.67 -4.74
N GLU A 344 18.97 3.27 -3.75
CA GLU A 344 18.62 3.12 -2.34
C GLU A 344 18.16 4.44 -1.73
N ILE A 345 16.96 4.42 -1.13
CA ILE A 345 16.40 5.48 -0.30
C ILE A 345 16.25 4.92 1.11
N HIS A 346 16.81 5.60 2.11
CA HIS A 346 16.76 5.15 3.50
C HIS A 346 16.31 6.27 4.43
N LEU A 347 15.19 6.04 5.12
CA LEU A 347 14.65 6.91 6.15
C LEU A 347 14.91 6.27 7.51
N PHE A 348 15.66 6.96 8.37
CA PHE A 348 16.24 6.37 9.57
C PHE A 348 15.87 7.10 10.86
N TRP A 349 15.48 6.35 11.89
CA TRP A 349 15.14 6.86 13.20
C TRP A 349 15.97 6.20 14.31
N ALA A 350 16.77 7.02 14.97
CA ALA A 350 17.62 6.63 16.11
C ALA A 350 17.06 7.02 17.49
N GLY A 351 15.81 7.49 17.57
CA GLY A 351 15.18 7.81 18.87
C GLY A 351 14.67 9.25 19.03
N LYS A 352 14.81 10.13 18.04
CA LYS A 352 14.45 11.56 18.17
C LYS A 352 12.99 11.85 17.92
N GLY A 353 12.49 12.91 18.57
CA GLY A 353 11.10 13.31 18.48
C GLY A 353 10.27 12.70 19.62
N THR A 354 8.97 12.62 19.42
CA THR A 354 8.04 12.13 20.44
C THR A 354 7.79 10.64 20.26
N CYS A 355 8.01 9.83 21.30
CA CYS A 355 7.69 8.40 21.29
C CYS A 355 6.21 8.10 21.61
N CYS A 356 5.59 9.04 22.31
CA CYS A 356 4.50 8.76 23.23
C CYS A 356 3.33 9.74 23.07
N ILE A 357 3.42 10.59 22.04
CA ILE A 357 2.47 11.65 21.70
C ILE A 357 2.30 11.60 20.17
N PRO A 358 1.06 11.62 19.64
CA PRO A 358 -0.22 11.69 20.35
C PRO A 358 -0.62 10.37 21.03
N THR A 359 -0.06 9.25 20.61
CA THR A 359 -0.24 7.91 21.18
C THR A 359 1.12 7.24 21.36
N GLN A 360 1.16 6.22 22.21
CA GLN A 360 2.38 5.46 22.45
C GLN A 360 2.77 4.62 21.23
N GLY A 361 4.06 4.58 20.91
CA GLY A 361 4.52 3.92 19.68
C GLY A 361 4.45 4.82 18.44
N TYR A 362 4.09 6.10 18.57
CA TYR A 362 3.95 6.98 17.41
C TYR A 362 5.25 7.73 17.10
N TYR A 363 6.20 7.06 16.47
CA TYR A 363 7.52 7.61 16.12
C TYR A 363 8.09 6.98 14.84
N GLY A 364 9.31 7.37 14.44
CA GLY A 364 9.99 6.82 13.28
C GLY A 364 9.80 7.60 11.97
N PRO A 365 10.41 7.19 10.85
CA PRO A 365 10.10 7.75 9.53
C PRO A 365 8.64 7.53 9.11
N ALA A 366 8.14 8.43 8.27
CA ALA A 366 6.90 8.27 7.51
C ALA A 366 7.09 8.85 6.11
N ILE A 367 6.51 8.24 5.08
CA ILE A 367 6.54 8.72 3.69
C ILE A 367 5.25 8.34 2.96
N SER A 368 4.70 9.25 2.15
CA SER A 368 3.44 9.06 1.41
C SER A 368 3.67 8.60 -0.01
N ALA A 369 4.67 9.18 -0.69
CA ALA A 369 5.02 8.75 -2.03
C ALA A 369 6.49 9.06 -2.34
N LEU A 370 7.04 8.34 -3.30
CA LEU A 370 8.36 8.62 -3.86
C LEU A 370 8.37 8.40 -5.36
N SER A 371 9.28 9.07 -6.05
CA SER A 371 9.57 8.82 -7.45
C SER A 371 11.04 9.06 -7.78
N ALA A 372 11.54 8.38 -8.81
CA ALA A 372 12.85 8.57 -9.40
C ALA A 372 12.66 8.74 -10.90
N THR A 373 13.03 9.92 -11.41
CA THR A 373 12.92 10.28 -12.82
C THR A 373 14.30 10.52 -13.41
N PRO A 374 14.59 10.00 -14.61
CA PRO A 374 15.92 10.12 -15.20
C PRO A 374 16.15 11.54 -15.69
N ASN A 375 17.34 12.09 -15.44
CA ASN A 375 17.78 13.40 -15.95
C ASN A 375 18.54 13.25 -17.28
N PHE A 376 18.26 12.18 -18.01
CA PHE A 376 18.88 11.80 -19.27
C PHE A 376 17.81 11.16 -20.15
N ILE A 377 18.11 11.01 -21.44
CA ILE A 377 17.21 10.32 -22.38
C ILE A 377 17.36 8.81 -22.16
N PRO A 378 16.34 8.11 -21.66
CA PRO A 378 16.47 6.69 -21.40
C PRO A 378 16.59 5.88 -22.67
N THR A 379 17.39 4.84 -22.63
CA THR A 379 17.47 3.85 -23.71
C THR A 379 16.48 2.71 -23.51
N VAL A 380 15.96 2.55 -22.29
CA VAL A 380 14.97 1.54 -21.93
C VAL A 380 13.59 2.18 -21.79
N HIS A 381 12.62 1.71 -22.58
CA HIS A 381 11.22 2.07 -22.44
C HIS A 381 10.52 1.12 -21.47
N TYR A 382 9.97 1.66 -20.39
CA TYR A 382 9.04 0.92 -19.54
C TYR A 382 7.67 0.87 -20.24
N SER A 383 7.32 -0.27 -20.83
CA SER A 383 5.93 -0.57 -21.16
C SER A 383 5.22 -0.98 -19.86
N VAL A 384 4.44 -0.07 -19.28
CA VAL A 384 3.35 -0.51 -18.40
C VAL A 384 2.48 -1.39 -19.27
N ASP A 385 2.52 -2.70 -19.05
CA ASP A 385 1.54 -3.63 -19.60
C ASP A 385 0.17 -3.21 -19.07
N ASN A 386 -0.51 -2.33 -19.81
CA ASN A 386 -1.90 -1.98 -19.61
C ASN A 386 -2.77 -3.17 -20.04
N LYS A 387 -2.63 -4.31 -19.36
CA LYS A 387 -3.70 -5.31 -19.27
C LYS A 387 -4.70 -4.89 -18.19
N SER A 388 -5.10 -3.61 -18.17
CA SER A 388 -6.44 -3.29 -17.72
C SER A 388 -7.37 -3.70 -18.86
N SER A 389 -7.99 -4.88 -18.77
CA SER A 389 -9.24 -5.07 -19.51
C SER A 389 -10.19 -4.00 -18.99
N SER A 390 -10.29 -2.90 -19.73
CA SER A 390 -11.19 -1.78 -19.43
C SER A 390 -12.61 -2.29 -19.61
N LYS A 391 -13.13 -2.97 -18.58
CA LYS A 391 -14.56 -3.29 -18.48
C LYS A 391 -15.39 -2.00 -18.35
N THR A 392 -14.76 -0.85 -18.13
CA THR A 392 -15.39 0.47 -18.10
C THR A 392 -16.14 0.76 -19.41
N GLY A 393 -15.56 0.45 -20.58
CA GLY A 393 -16.25 0.65 -21.86
C GLY A 393 -17.49 -0.25 -22.02
N VAL A 394 -17.39 -1.50 -21.55
CA VAL A 394 -18.50 -2.47 -21.59
C VAL A 394 -19.60 -2.09 -20.58
N ILE A 395 -19.25 -1.66 -19.38
CA ILE A 395 -20.20 -1.24 -18.35
C ILE A 395 -20.95 0.02 -18.79
N VAL A 396 -20.25 1.03 -19.33
CA VAL A 396 -20.89 2.24 -19.88
C VAL A 396 -21.80 1.89 -21.06
N GLY A 397 -21.37 1.00 -21.95
CA GLY A 397 -22.19 0.53 -23.07
C GLY A 397 -23.47 -0.21 -22.63
N VAL A 398 -23.36 -1.10 -21.63
CA VAL A 398 -24.51 -1.85 -21.09
C VAL A 398 -25.49 -0.91 -20.36
N VAL A 399 -25.00 0.03 -19.56
CA VAL A 399 -25.87 0.97 -18.83
C VAL A 399 -26.63 1.89 -19.79
N ILE A 400 -25.96 2.42 -20.82
CA ILE A 400 -26.61 3.24 -21.85
C ILE A 400 -27.64 2.40 -22.62
N GLY A 401 -27.28 1.17 -23.00
CA GLY A 401 -28.18 0.25 -23.69
C GLY A 401 -29.46 -0.06 -22.88
N VAL A 402 -29.32 -0.36 -21.59
CA VAL A 402 -30.46 -0.63 -20.70
C VAL A 402 -31.33 0.61 -20.52
N ALA A 403 -30.73 1.80 -20.36
CA ALA A 403 -31.48 3.04 -20.24
C ALA A 403 -32.30 3.37 -21.51
N VAL A 404 -31.71 3.17 -22.70
CA VAL A 404 -32.41 3.38 -23.98
C VAL A 404 -33.55 2.37 -24.15
N CYS A 405 -33.33 1.10 -23.80
CA CYS A 405 -34.38 0.07 -23.86
C CYS A 405 -35.54 0.36 -22.91
N LEU A 406 -35.27 0.83 -21.69
CA LEU A 406 -36.31 1.23 -20.74
C LEU A 406 -37.13 2.42 -21.24
N LEU A 407 -36.47 3.43 -21.83
CA LEU A 407 -37.16 4.58 -22.41
C LEU A 407 -38.04 4.18 -23.61
N ALA A 408 -37.55 3.29 -24.48
CA ALA A 408 -38.33 2.77 -25.60
C ALA A 408 -39.55 1.96 -25.14
N ALA A 409 -39.39 1.13 -24.10
CA ALA A 409 -40.49 0.37 -23.51
C ALA A 409 -41.55 1.29 -22.90
N LEU A 410 -41.15 2.33 -22.17
CA LEU A 410 -42.07 3.33 -21.61
C LEU A 410 -42.82 4.10 -22.70
N ALA A 411 -42.14 4.49 -23.78
CA ALA A 411 -42.77 5.12 -24.95
C ALA A 411 -43.78 4.17 -25.63
N GLY A 412 -43.43 2.88 -25.79
CA GLY A 412 -44.32 1.86 -26.33
C GLY A 412 -45.59 1.68 -25.49
N VAL A 413 -45.45 1.61 -24.16
CA VAL A 413 -46.59 1.53 -23.23
C VAL A 413 -47.47 2.79 -23.31
N PHE A 414 -46.86 3.97 -23.45
CA PHE A 414 -47.60 5.23 -23.60
C PHE A 414 -48.41 5.26 -24.90
N VAL A 415 -47.81 4.90 -26.04
CA VAL A 415 -48.49 4.82 -27.34
C VAL A 415 -49.60 3.78 -27.31
N TRP A 416 -49.35 2.61 -26.70
CA TRP A 416 -50.37 1.57 -26.54
C TRP A 416 -51.56 2.05 -25.72
N ARG A 417 -51.32 2.76 -24.61
CA ARG A 417 -52.39 3.38 -23.80
C ARG A 417 -53.18 4.42 -24.58
N GLN A 418 -52.54 5.25 -25.40
CA GLN A 418 -53.24 6.22 -26.26
C GLN A 418 -54.11 5.53 -27.32
N LYS A 419 -53.58 4.51 -28.00
CA LYS A 419 -54.37 3.72 -28.97
C LYS A 419 -55.57 3.06 -28.32
N ARG A 420 -55.39 2.49 -27.13
CA ARG A 420 -56.47 1.80 -26.40
C ARG A 420 -57.59 2.78 -25.98
N LYS A 421 -57.24 4.01 -25.57
CA LYS A 421 -58.21 5.08 -25.30
C LYS A 421 -59.00 5.46 -26.55
N LYS A 422 -58.35 5.57 -27.71
CA LYS A 422 -59.03 5.94 -28.97
C LYS A 422 -60.06 4.88 -29.39
N ILE A 423 -59.69 3.59 -29.32
CA ILE A 423 -60.59 2.48 -29.68
C ILE A 423 -61.83 2.43 -28.76
N LEU A 424 -61.66 2.72 -27.47
CA LEU A 424 -62.78 2.72 -26.51
C LEU A 424 -63.79 3.84 -26.81
N LEU A 425 -63.32 5.00 -27.29
CA LEU A 425 -64.16 6.12 -27.69
C LEU A 425 -64.95 5.82 -28.98
N GLU A 426 -64.30 5.20 -29.98
CA GLU A 426 -64.94 4.78 -31.22
C GLU A 426 -66.02 3.69 -30.98
N LEU A 427 -65.82 2.83 -29.98
CA LEU A 427 -66.82 1.80 -29.62
C LEU A 427 -68.07 2.42 -28.98
N GLU A 428 -67.90 3.46 -28.16
CA GLU A 428 -69.00 4.14 -27.46
C GLU A 428 -69.89 4.94 -28.44
N GLU A 429 -69.29 5.55 -29.47
CA GLU A 429 -70.06 6.19 -30.54
C GLU A 429 -70.90 5.18 -31.35
N LEU A 430 -70.37 3.98 -31.63
CA LEU A 430 -71.08 2.95 -32.40
C LEU A 430 -72.32 2.40 -31.67
N TYR A 431 -72.27 2.26 -30.34
CA TYR A 431 -73.38 1.74 -29.54
C TYR A 431 -74.56 2.72 -29.40
N THR A 432 -74.36 4.02 -29.65
CA THR A 432 -75.44 5.04 -29.58
C THR A 432 -76.29 5.17 -30.86
N ILE A 433 -75.97 4.41 -31.91
CA ILE A 433 -76.64 4.49 -33.23
C ILE A 433 -77.69 3.36 -33.43
N VAL A 434 -77.60 2.26 -32.68
CA VAL A 434 -78.53 1.13 -32.80
C VAL A 434 -79.77 1.37 -31.92
N GLY A 435 -80.91 1.69 -32.55
CA GLY A 435 -82.20 1.91 -31.85
C GLY A 435 -83.05 3.08 -32.33
N ARG A 436 -82.69 3.78 -33.42
CA ARG A 436 -83.53 4.81 -34.03
C ARG A 436 -84.55 4.19 -35.02
N PRO A 437 -85.82 4.62 -35.03
CA PRO A 437 -86.77 4.20 -36.06
C PRO A 437 -86.29 4.63 -37.45
N ASN A 438 -86.51 3.77 -38.47
CA ASN A 438 -86.07 3.89 -39.87
C ASN A 438 -84.58 3.60 -40.16
N VAL A 439 -83.86 2.90 -39.28
CA VAL A 439 -82.52 2.36 -39.57
C VAL A 439 -82.59 0.84 -39.66
N PHE A 440 -82.37 0.29 -40.86
CA PHE A 440 -82.36 -1.15 -41.11
C PHE A 440 -80.93 -1.66 -41.18
N SER A 441 -80.67 -2.78 -40.51
CA SER A 441 -79.40 -3.51 -40.63
C SER A 441 -79.22 -4.06 -42.05
N TYR A 442 -77.97 -4.27 -42.48
CA TYR A 442 -77.68 -4.89 -43.77
C TYR A 442 -78.35 -6.26 -43.91
N SER A 443 -78.46 -7.03 -42.81
CA SER A 443 -79.18 -8.30 -42.79
C SER A 443 -80.67 -8.15 -43.11
N GLU A 444 -81.34 -7.12 -42.57
CA GLU A 444 -82.75 -6.87 -42.86
C GLU A 444 -82.96 -6.41 -44.30
N LEU A 445 -82.09 -5.54 -44.82
CA LEU A 445 -82.12 -5.13 -46.23
C LEU A 445 -81.90 -6.31 -47.17
N ARG A 446 -80.92 -7.17 -46.85
CA ARG A 446 -80.60 -8.39 -47.61
C ARG A 446 -81.76 -9.38 -47.61
N SER A 447 -82.47 -9.53 -46.49
CA SER A 447 -83.68 -10.37 -46.44
C SER A 447 -84.84 -9.75 -47.20
N ALA A 448 -85.08 -8.44 -47.10
CA ALA A 448 -86.21 -7.76 -47.72
C ALA A 448 -86.11 -7.62 -49.25
N THR A 449 -84.90 -7.74 -49.82
CA THR A 449 -84.65 -7.73 -51.27
C THR A 449 -84.49 -9.13 -51.86
N GLU A 450 -84.76 -10.19 -51.09
CA GLU A 450 -84.49 -11.58 -51.45
C GLU A 450 -83.04 -11.77 -51.93
N ASN A 451 -82.10 -11.29 -51.11
CA ASN A 451 -80.67 -11.35 -51.37
C ASN A 451 -80.23 -10.52 -52.60
N PHE A 452 -80.88 -9.38 -52.82
CA PHE A 452 -80.67 -8.48 -53.97
C PHE A 452 -80.90 -9.16 -55.31
N ASP A 453 -82.00 -9.91 -55.40
CA ASP A 453 -82.38 -10.60 -56.63
C ASP A 453 -82.59 -9.60 -57.78
N SER A 454 -82.01 -9.90 -58.94
CA SER A 454 -82.13 -9.06 -60.15
C SER A 454 -83.57 -8.81 -60.60
N SER A 455 -84.50 -9.70 -60.25
CA SER A 455 -85.94 -9.51 -60.50
C SER A 455 -86.55 -8.35 -59.70
N ASN A 456 -85.95 -8.00 -58.55
CA ASN A 456 -86.34 -6.87 -57.72
C ASN A 456 -85.59 -5.58 -58.09
N LEU A 457 -84.70 -5.60 -59.09
CA LEU A 457 -83.97 -4.40 -59.51
C LEU A 457 -84.92 -3.41 -60.20
N LEU A 458 -85.11 -2.25 -59.58
CA LEU A 458 -85.93 -1.15 -60.13
C LEU A 458 -85.14 -0.27 -61.10
N GLY A 459 -83.82 -0.22 -60.94
CA GLY A 459 -82.94 0.53 -61.83
C GLY A 459 -81.52 0.59 -61.30
N GLU A 460 -80.56 0.83 -62.20
CA GLU A 460 -79.15 0.97 -61.89
C GLU A 460 -78.61 2.24 -62.55
N GLY A 461 -77.87 3.03 -61.79
CA GLY A 461 -77.25 4.26 -62.27
C GLY A 461 -75.81 4.39 -61.78
N GLY A 462 -75.15 5.50 -62.11
CA GLY A 462 -73.72 5.72 -61.81
C GLY A 462 -73.33 5.71 -60.32
N TYR A 463 -74.30 5.64 -59.40
CA TYR A 463 -74.09 5.57 -57.95
C TYR A 463 -74.59 4.27 -57.31
N GLY A 464 -75.05 3.30 -58.11
CA GLY A 464 -75.46 1.97 -57.65
C GLY A 464 -76.86 1.54 -58.11
N SER A 465 -77.25 0.35 -57.63
CA SER A 465 -78.47 -0.37 -57.98
C SER A 465 -79.56 -0.14 -56.92
N VAL A 466 -80.78 0.13 -57.36
CA VAL A 466 -81.96 0.33 -56.50
C VAL A 466 -82.86 -0.90 -56.61
N TYR A 467 -83.10 -1.57 -55.48
CA TYR A 467 -83.95 -2.75 -55.41
C TYR A 467 -85.28 -2.43 -54.74
N LYS A 468 -86.34 -3.08 -55.20
CA LYS A 468 -87.64 -3.10 -54.52
C LYS A 468 -87.52 -3.99 -53.29
N CYS A 469 -87.84 -3.43 -52.12
CA CYS A 469 -87.93 -4.19 -50.87
C CYS A 469 -89.39 -4.47 -50.55
N ASN A 470 -89.73 -5.72 -50.22
CA ASN A 470 -91.00 -6.07 -49.61
C ASN A 470 -90.77 -6.38 -48.13
N PHE A 471 -90.98 -5.40 -47.27
CA PHE A 471 -91.08 -5.67 -45.84
C PHE A 471 -92.45 -6.26 -45.57
N LEU A 472 -92.51 -7.52 -45.11
CA LEU A 472 -93.74 -8.10 -44.58
C LEU A 472 -94.18 -7.21 -43.41
N ALA A 473 -95.32 -6.53 -43.55
CA ALA A 473 -95.94 -5.87 -42.42
C ALA A 473 -96.42 -6.95 -41.45
N GLY A 474 -95.75 -7.04 -40.30
CA GLY A 474 -96.30 -7.67 -39.09
C GLY A 474 -97.22 -6.70 -38.38
#